data_AF-A0A7X5DVG5-F1
#
_entry.id   AF-A0A7X5DVG5-F1
#
_cell.length_a   1.000
_cell.length_b   1.000
_cell.length_c   1.000
_cell.angle_alpha   90.00
_cell.angle_beta   90.00
_cell.angle_gamma   90.00
#
_symmetry.space_group_name_H-M   'P 1'
#
loop_
_entity.id
_entity.type
_entity.pdbx_description
1 polymer ?
#
loop_
_entity_poly.entity_id
_entity_poly.type
_entity_poly.pdbx_seq_one_letter_code
_entity_poly.pdbx_strand_id
1 'polypeptide(L)'
;MDEIATEVLAGRWGNNPERKQKLEAAGYNYEAVQAAVNQKAKSGASAKKSVSAVAQEVLAGKWGNNPARKKALEAAGYDYNAVQAEVNRLCQK
;
A
#
# COMPACT_ATOMS: atom_id res chain seq x y z
N MET A 1 -5.85 2.08 -14.78
CA MET A 1 -6.75 2.26 -13.62
C MET A 1 -5.99 2.26 -12.30
N ASP A 2 -5.10 1.30 -12.06
CA ASP A 2 -4.26 1.26 -10.85
C ASP A 2 -3.33 2.49 -10.70
N GLU A 3 -2.77 2.95 -11.82
CA GLU A 3 -1.93 4.16 -11.86
C GLU A 3 -2.73 5.42 -11.51
N ILE A 4 -3.85 5.67 -12.21
CA ILE A 4 -4.76 6.78 -11.94
C ILE A 4 -5.23 6.77 -10.47
N ALA A 5 -5.65 5.63 -9.94
CA ALA A 5 -6.07 5.54 -8.55
C ALA A 5 -4.95 5.90 -7.55
N THR A 6 -3.70 5.55 -7.88
CA THR A 6 -2.52 5.93 -7.09
C THR A 6 -2.25 7.43 -7.17
N GLU A 7 -2.31 8.03 -8.37
CA GLU A 7 -2.13 9.47 -8.55
C GLU A 7 -3.23 10.29 -7.87
N VAL A 8 -4.44 9.76 -7.91
CA VAL A 8 -5.62 10.31 -7.28
C VAL A 8 -5.47 10.29 -5.75
N LEU A 9 -5.01 9.16 -5.17
CA LEU A 9 -4.60 9.06 -3.76
C LEU A 9 -3.43 9.99 -3.39
N ALA A 10 -2.49 10.18 -4.31
CA ALA A 10 -1.37 11.11 -4.15
C ALA A 10 -1.77 12.59 -4.28
N GLY A 11 -3.06 12.89 -4.56
CA GLY A 11 -3.58 14.25 -4.63
C GLY A 11 -3.33 14.99 -5.95
N ARG A 12 -2.76 14.34 -6.97
CA ARG A 12 -2.43 14.96 -8.27
C ARG A 12 -3.65 15.47 -9.04
N TRP A 13 -4.78 14.83 -8.80
CA TRP A 13 -6.04 15.14 -9.48
C TRP A 13 -6.90 16.16 -8.70
N GLY A 14 -6.43 16.64 -7.55
CA GLY A 14 -7.20 17.54 -6.69
C GLY A 14 -8.31 16.83 -5.91
N ASN A 15 -9.14 17.63 -5.24
CA ASN A 15 -10.27 17.19 -4.43
C ASN A 15 -11.59 17.27 -5.19
N ASN A 16 -12.66 16.68 -4.64
CA ASN A 16 -13.99 16.78 -5.24
C ASN A 16 -14.49 18.25 -5.15
N PRO A 17 -15.02 18.87 -6.23
CA PRO A 17 -15.40 18.29 -7.52
C PRO A 17 -14.32 18.33 -8.62
N GLU A 18 -13.21 19.03 -8.42
CA GLU A 18 -12.16 19.25 -9.42
C GLU A 18 -11.57 17.95 -9.98
N ARG A 19 -11.36 16.95 -9.10
CA ARG A 19 -10.95 15.59 -9.47
C ARG A 19 -11.88 14.97 -10.51
N LYS A 20 -13.19 15.08 -10.28
CA LYS A 20 -14.20 14.48 -11.16
C LYS A 20 -14.10 15.08 -12.56
N GLN A 21 -14.04 16.42 -12.65
CA GLN A 21 -13.92 17.13 -13.92
C GLN A 21 -12.63 16.76 -14.67
N LYS A 22 -11.48 16.69 -13.98
CA LYS A 22 -10.21 16.31 -14.62
C LYS A 22 -10.25 14.88 -15.15
N LEU A 23 -10.77 13.93 -14.37
CA LEU A 23 -10.89 12.53 -14.77
C LEU A 23 -11.81 12.38 -15.98
N GLU A 24 -12.99 13.01 -15.97
CA GLU A 24 -13.94 12.98 -17.09
C GLU A 24 -13.36 13.68 -18.34
N ALA A 25 -12.68 14.81 -18.19
CA ALA A 25 -12.03 15.52 -19.30
C ALA A 25 -10.89 14.72 -19.93
N ALA A 26 -10.20 13.89 -19.14
CA ALA A 26 -9.18 12.95 -19.61
C ALA A 26 -9.78 11.64 -20.17
N GLY A 27 -11.11 11.49 -20.19
CA GLY A 27 -11.81 10.33 -20.71
C GLY A 27 -11.90 9.14 -19.74
N TYR A 28 -11.60 9.34 -18.46
CA TYR A 28 -11.73 8.31 -17.43
C TYR A 28 -13.12 8.30 -16.81
N ASN A 29 -13.61 7.10 -16.49
CA ASN A 29 -14.83 6.95 -15.71
C ASN A 29 -14.54 7.22 -14.22
N TYR A 30 -15.10 8.31 -13.70
CA TYR A 30 -14.95 8.71 -12.30
C TYR A 30 -15.33 7.59 -11.32
N GLU A 31 -16.42 6.86 -11.56
CA GLU A 31 -16.89 5.80 -10.66
C GLU A 31 -15.89 4.64 -10.59
N ALA A 32 -15.35 4.22 -11.75
CA ALA A 32 -14.34 3.18 -11.81
C ALA A 32 -13.04 3.59 -11.09
N VAL A 33 -12.62 4.85 -11.26
CA VAL A 33 -11.45 5.41 -10.58
C VAL A 33 -11.70 5.53 -9.08
N GLN A 34 -12.88 6.01 -8.67
CA GLN A 34 -13.25 6.15 -7.26
C GLN A 34 -13.34 4.78 -6.58
N ALA A 35 -13.85 3.76 -7.28
CA ALA A 35 -13.85 2.38 -6.79
C ALA A 35 -12.42 1.85 -6.59
N ALA A 36 -11.52 2.07 -7.56
CA ALA A 36 -10.12 1.68 -7.47
C ALA A 36 -9.37 2.44 -6.35
N VAL A 37 -9.68 3.73 -6.16
CA VAL A 37 -9.17 4.56 -5.06
C VAL A 37 -9.66 4.05 -3.72
N ASN A 38 -10.95 3.77 -3.58
CA ASN A 38 -11.53 3.21 -2.35
C ASN A 38 -10.96 1.83 -2.04
N GLN A 39 -10.75 1.01 -3.07
CA GLN A 39 -10.08 -0.28 -2.95
C GLN A 39 -8.64 -0.08 -2.47
N LYS A 40 -7.85 0.78 -3.12
CA LYS A 40 -6.47 1.09 -2.70
C LYS A 40 -6.37 1.73 -1.31
N ALA A 41 -7.29 2.62 -0.98
CA ALA A 41 -7.38 3.27 0.32
C ALA A 41 -7.70 2.26 1.42
N LYS A 42 -8.64 1.33 1.17
CA LYS A 42 -8.90 0.19 2.06
C LYS A 42 -7.73 -0.78 2.12
N SER A 43 -6.97 -0.93 1.04
CA SER A 43 -5.81 -1.81 0.97
C SER A 43 -4.52 -1.19 1.53
N GLY A 44 -4.50 0.09 1.89
CA GLY A 44 -3.32 0.77 2.46
C GLY A 44 -2.04 0.65 1.61
N ALA A 45 -2.16 0.29 0.33
CA ALA A 45 -1.06 -0.13 -0.51
C ALA A 45 -0.62 1.03 -1.41
N SER A 46 0.04 1.99 -0.78
CA SER A 46 1.18 2.68 -1.40
C SER A 46 2.09 1.61 -2.01
N ALA A 47 2.82 1.92 -3.09
CA ALA A 47 3.67 1.01 -3.89
C ALA A 47 4.79 0.22 -3.16
N LYS A 48 4.71 0.09 -1.82
CA LYS A 48 5.44 -0.83 -0.97
C LYS A 48 4.74 -2.20 -0.96
N LYS A 49 5.50 -3.28 -0.86
CA LYS A 49 4.95 -4.64 -0.72
C LYS A 49 4.00 -4.67 0.48
N SER A 50 2.87 -5.37 0.39
CA SER A 50 1.95 -5.49 1.54
C SER A 50 2.65 -6.07 2.76
N VAL A 51 2.17 -5.73 3.96
CA VAL A 51 2.71 -6.25 5.24
C VAL A 51 2.81 -7.78 5.22
N SER A 52 1.83 -8.48 4.64
CA SER A 52 1.86 -9.94 4.45
C SER A 52 3.01 -10.43 3.56
N ALA A 53 3.28 -9.74 2.45
CA ALA A 53 4.39 -10.10 1.58
C ALA A 53 5.74 -9.87 2.27
N VAL A 54 5.87 -8.77 3.02
CA VAL A 54 7.07 -8.50 3.83
C VAL A 54 7.22 -9.54 4.94
N ALA A 55 6.14 -9.92 5.62
CA ALA A 55 6.14 -10.94 6.66
C ALA A 55 6.60 -12.32 6.14
N GLN A 56 6.20 -12.70 4.92
CA GLN A 56 6.71 -13.91 4.27
C GLN A 56 8.21 -13.82 3.95
N GLU A 57 8.69 -12.66 3.46
CA GLU A 57 10.12 -12.44 3.24
C GLU A 57 10.93 -12.46 4.54
N VAL A 58 10.33 -11.98 5.63
CA VAL A 58 10.89 -12.00 6.97
C VAL A 58 11.02 -13.44 7.47
N LEU A 59 10.00 -14.27 7.28
CA LEU A 59 10.02 -15.71 7.59
C LEU A 59 11.03 -16.47 6.74
N ALA A 60 11.18 -16.08 5.48
CA ALA A 60 12.21 -16.61 4.58
C ALA A 60 13.64 -16.12 4.92
N GLY A 61 13.81 -15.27 5.94
CA GLY A 61 15.11 -14.79 6.40
C GLY A 61 15.71 -13.64 5.58
N LYS A 62 14.99 -13.09 4.59
CA LYS A 62 15.51 -12.02 3.71
C LYS A 62 15.79 -10.69 4.43
N TRP A 63 15.13 -10.47 5.56
CA TRP A 63 15.28 -9.26 6.37
C TRP A 63 16.24 -9.45 7.55
N GLY A 64 16.86 -10.63 7.67
CA GLY A 64 17.70 -10.98 8.81
C GLY A 64 16.92 -11.25 10.10
N ASN A 65 17.66 -11.37 11.20
CA ASN A 65 17.13 -11.67 12.53
C ASN A 65 17.00 -10.40 13.39
N ASN A 66 16.24 -10.46 14.47
CA ASN A 66 16.14 -9.37 15.46
C ASN A 66 17.55 -9.13 16.07
N PRO A 67 18.12 -7.91 16.06
CA PRO A 67 17.51 -6.60 15.73
C PRO A 67 17.71 -6.08 14.31
N ALA A 68 18.52 -6.73 13.46
CA ALA A 68 18.76 -6.31 12.07
C ALA A 68 17.46 -6.16 11.27
N ARG A 69 16.53 -7.10 11.45
CA ARG A 69 15.19 -7.08 10.84
C ARG A 69 14.43 -5.80 11.11
N LYS A 70 14.35 -5.39 12.37
CA LYS A 70 13.62 -4.19 12.78
C LYS A 70 14.17 -2.97 12.06
N LYS A 71 15.50 -2.80 12.09
CA LYS A 71 16.18 -1.70 11.43
C LYS A 71 15.97 -1.71 9.91
N ALA A 72 16.00 -2.88 9.27
CA ALA A 72 15.78 -3.00 7.83
C ALA A 72 14.35 -2.62 7.43
N LEU A 73 13.35 -3.09 8.18
CA LEU A 73 11.93 -2.78 7.96
C LEU A 73 11.65 -1.29 8.16
N GLU A 74 12.14 -0.70 9.24
CA GLU A 74 12.00 0.73 9.53
C GLU A 74 12.72 1.58 8.46
N ALA A 75 13.92 1.18 8.02
CA ALA A 75 14.66 1.87 6.96
C ALA A 75 13.95 1.81 5.59
N ALA A 76 13.25 0.72 5.30
CA ALA A 76 12.38 0.60 4.13
C ALA A 76 11.02 1.31 4.32
N GLY A 77 10.78 1.88 5.51
CA GLY A 77 9.57 2.59 5.87
C GLY A 77 8.35 1.69 6.04
N TYR A 78 8.55 0.47 6.51
CA TYR A 78 7.48 -0.43 6.99
C TYR A 78 7.29 -0.27 8.49
N ASP A 79 6.06 -0.52 8.96
CA ASP A 79 5.77 -0.61 10.38
C ASP A 79 6.20 -2.00 10.90
N TYR A 80 7.23 -2.02 11.75
CA TYR A 80 7.74 -3.24 12.35
C TYR A 80 6.66 -4.01 13.14
N ASN A 81 5.78 -3.32 13.86
CA ASN A 81 4.74 -3.97 14.67
C ASN A 81 3.71 -4.66 13.78
N ALA A 82 3.30 -3.99 12.69
CA ALA A 82 2.38 -4.59 11.72
C ALA A 82 3.00 -5.83 11.06
N VAL A 83 4.26 -5.75 10.64
CA VAL A 83 4.99 -6.89 10.04
C VAL A 83 5.19 -8.02 11.05
N GLN A 84 5.56 -7.72 12.29
CA GLN A 84 5.78 -8.73 13.32
C GLN A 84 4.48 -9.43 13.73
N ALA A 85 3.36 -8.71 13.83
CA ALA A 85 2.05 -9.30 14.09
C ALA A 85 1.66 -10.32 13.01
N GLU A 86 1.90 -9.97 11.75
CA GLU A 86 1.64 -10.84 10.61
C GLU A 86 2.60 -12.03 10.54
N VAL A 87 3.89 -11.83 10.83
CA VAL A 87 4.88 -12.92 10.96
C VAL A 87 4.45 -13.92 12.04
N ASN A 88 4.02 -13.44 13.21
CA ASN A 88 3.55 -14.30 14.30
C ASN A 88 2.30 -15.10 13.86
N ARG A 89 1.34 -14.44 13.18
CA ARG A 89 0.16 -15.10 12.63
C ARG A 89 0.51 -16.20 11.63
N LEU A 90 1.52 -15.97 10.78
CA LEU A 90 1.98 -16.92 9.78
C LEU A 90 2.80 -18.08 10.37
N CYS A 91 3.57 -17.83 11.44
CA CYS A 91 4.43 -18.83 12.09
C CYS A 91 3.70 -19.70 13.12
N GLN A 92 2.55 -19.25 13.64
CA GLN A 92 1.73 -20.00 14.60
C GLN A 92 0.82 -21.04 13.93
N LYS A 93 1.05 -21.34 12.64
CA LYS A 93 0.28 -22.28 11.83
C LYS A 93 1.14 -23.47 11.46
#